data_AF-X1L060-F1
#
_entry.id   AF-X1L060-F1
#
_cell.length_a   1.000
_cell.length_b   1.000
_cell.length_c   1.000
_cell.angle_alpha   90.00
_cell.angle_beta   90.00
_cell.angle_gamma   90.00
#
_symmetry.space_group_name_H-M   'P 1'
#
loop_
_entity.id
_entity.type
_entity.pdbx_description
1 polymer ?
#
loop_
_entity_poly.entity_id
_entity_poly.type
_entity_poly.pdbx_seq_one_letter_code
_entity_poly.pdbx_strand_id
1 'polypeptide(L)'
;FSLRVILDGSDFFNQTYARYKEMTQITKCIAAFEERDEEGNPQGKYVLQIKDLSFVESIVLSVKNNTGASITFECLFAKYRK
;
A
#
# COMPACT_ATOMS: atom_id res chain seq x y z
N PHE A 1 -1.57 9.49 2.89
CA PHE A 1 -2.78 8.64 2.79
C PHE A 1 -2.73 7.55 3.87
N SER A 2 -3.80 6.83 4.14
CA SER A 2 -3.77 5.63 5.01
C SER A 2 -4.14 4.38 4.24
N LEU A 3 -3.53 3.26 4.65
CA LEU A 3 -3.81 1.93 4.15
C LEU A 3 -4.33 1.06 5.29
N ARG A 4 -5.44 0.38 5.04
CA ARG A 4 -5.99 -0.65 5.91
C ARG A 4 -6.15 -1.94 5.13
N VAL A 5 -5.70 -3.05 5.71
CA VAL A 5 -5.83 -4.42 5.19
C VAL A 5 -6.56 -5.25 6.23
N ILE A 6 -7.68 -5.84 5.83
CA ILE A 6 -8.48 -6.74 6.65
C ILE A 6 -8.42 -8.12 6.00
N LEU A 7 -8.07 -9.13 6.78
CA LEU A 7 -8.04 -10.54 6.38
C LEU A 7 -9.09 -11.29 7.18
N ASP A 8 -10.03 -11.95 6.51
CA ASP A 8 -11.07 -12.78 7.15
C ASP A 8 -11.82 -12.03 8.27
N GLY A 9 -12.11 -10.75 8.03
CA GLY A 9 -12.79 -9.88 9.00
C GLY A 9 -11.91 -9.30 10.11
N SER A 10 -10.62 -9.66 10.18
CA SER A 10 -9.67 -9.18 11.19
C SER A 10 -8.71 -8.11 10.64
N ASP A 11 -8.46 -7.06 11.41
CA ASP A 11 -7.47 -6.02 11.08
C ASP A 11 -6.06 -6.60 11.07
N PHE A 12 -5.49 -6.78 9.89
CA PHE A 12 -4.14 -7.29 9.71
C PHE A 12 -3.10 -6.16 9.64
N PHE A 13 -3.47 -5.05 8.98
CA PHE A 13 -2.59 -3.91 8.82
C PHE A 13 -3.39 -2.62 8.81
N ASN A 14 -2.92 -1.61 9.54
CA ASN A 14 -3.49 -0.27 9.50
C ASN A 14 -2.37 0.75 9.73
N GLN A 15 -2.00 1.48 8.69
CA GLN A 15 -0.94 2.48 8.78
C GLN A 15 -1.33 3.76 8.05
N THR A 16 -1.03 4.88 8.70
CA THR A 16 -1.16 6.21 8.10
C THR A 16 0.22 6.72 7.71
N TYR A 17 0.36 7.12 6.45
CA TYR A 17 1.57 7.71 5.91
C TYR A 17 1.42 9.24 5.93
N ALA A 18 2.16 9.87 6.83
CA ALA A 18 2.07 11.30 7.13
C ALA A 18 2.78 12.19 6.10
N ARG A 19 3.91 11.73 5.56
CA ARG A 19 4.71 12.27 4.45
C ARG A 19 6.01 11.45 4.43
N TYR A 20 6.46 11.06 3.24
CA TYR A 20 7.74 10.43 2.93
C TYR A 20 8.32 9.48 4.01
N LYS A 21 8.26 8.18 3.74
CA LYS A 21 9.27 7.26 4.25
C LYS A 21 9.79 6.45 3.08
N GLU A 22 11.08 6.58 2.80
CA GLU A 22 11.83 5.42 2.30
C GLU A 22 11.58 4.32 3.32
N MET A 23 10.74 3.35 2.96
CA MET A 23 10.55 2.17 3.80
C MET A 23 11.45 1.09 3.28
N THR A 24 12.49 0.79 4.05
CA THR A 24 13.26 -0.43 3.89
C THR A 24 12.32 -1.61 4.14
N GLN A 25 12.29 -2.49 3.14
CA GLN A 25 11.45 -3.66 3.03
C GLN A 25 11.78 -4.67 4.13
N ILE A 26 10.87 -4.87 5.09
CA ILE A 26 11.01 -5.94 6.08
C ILE A 26 9.64 -6.58 6.36
N THR A 27 9.57 -7.90 6.16
CA THR A 27 8.47 -8.86 6.47
C THR A 27 7.39 -9.06 5.39
N LYS A 28 6.56 -10.12 5.54
CA LYS A 28 5.52 -10.61 4.61
C LYS A 28 4.87 -9.41 3.89
N CYS A 29 5.15 -9.31 2.58
CA CYS A 29 5.34 -8.03 1.90
C CYS A 29 4.05 -7.19 1.82
N ILE A 30 3.90 -6.18 2.68
CA ILE A 30 3.03 -5.02 2.45
C ILE A 30 3.94 -3.80 2.40
N ALA A 31 4.06 -3.17 1.24
CA ALA A 31 4.89 -1.99 1.06
C ALA A 31 4.23 -0.97 0.14
N ALA A 32 4.35 0.30 0.50
CA ALA A 32 3.85 1.43 -0.27
C ALA A 32 5.03 2.32 -0.66
N PHE A 33 5.10 2.68 -1.94
CA PHE A 33 6.20 3.43 -2.54
C PHE A 33 5.63 4.62 -3.33
N GLU A 34 6.41 5.69 -3.39
CA GLU A 34 6.16 6.81 -4.29
C GLU A 34 7.01 6.63 -5.55
N GLU A 35 6.41 6.80 -6.71
CA GLU A 35 7.12 6.76 -7.98
C GLU A 35 7.88 8.06 -8.18
N ARG A 36 9.13 7.91 -8.62
CA ARG A 36 10.06 9.00 -8.87
C ARG A 36 10.52 8.98 -10.32
N ASP A 37 10.81 10.16 -10.87
CA ASP A 37 11.45 10.29 -12.18
C ASP A 37 12.94 9.88 -12.14
N GLU A 38 13.60 9.96 -13.30
CA GLU A 38 15.03 9.62 -13.45
C GLU A 38 15.95 10.52 -12.61
N GLU A 39 15.48 11.70 -12.21
CA GLU A 39 16.20 12.65 -11.36
C GLU A 39 15.90 12.45 -9.87
N GLY A 40 14.98 11.54 -9.53
CA GLY A 40 14.57 11.22 -8.18
C GLY A 40 13.46 12.11 -7.60
N ASN A 41 12.80 12.94 -8.42
CA ASN A 41 11.69 13.79 -7.99
C ASN A 41 10.37 13.02 -7.92
N PRO A 42 9.49 13.31 -6.93
CA PRO A 42 8.17 12.71 -6.84
C PRO A 42 7.27 13.02 -8.05
N GLN A 43 6.62 11.99 -8.59
CA GLN A 43 5.61 12.17 -9.65
C GLN A 43 4.16 12.22 -9.14
N GLY A 44 3.96 12.10 -7.82
CA GLY A 44 2.62 12.04 -7.21
C GLY A 44 1.85 10.74 -7.46
N LYS A 45 2.50 9.76 -8.10
CA LYS A 45 2.00 8.39 -8.27
C LYS A 45 2.51 7.51 -7.15
N TYR A 46 1.64 6.63 -6.65
CA TYR A 46 1.97 5.70 -5.57
C TYR A 46 1.74 4.26 -6.02
N VAL A 47 2.69 3.40 -5.68
CA VAL A 47 2.64 1.96 -5.92
C VAL A 47 2.43 1.26 -4.59
N LEU A 48 1.39 0.44 -4.51
CA LEU A 48 1.15 -0.45 -3.38
C LEU A 48 1.44 -1.88 -3.80
N GLN A 49 2.39 -2.51 -3.11
CA GLN A 49 2.74 -3.91 -3.33
C GLN A 49 2.34 -4.75 -2.11
N ILE A 50 1.48 -5.74 -2.37
CA ILE A 50 1.03 -6.71 -1.38
C ILE A 50 1.33 -8.10 -1.91
N LYS A 51 2.07 -8.91 -1.14
CA LYS A 51 2.47 -10.28 -1.49
C LYS A 51 2.38 -11.20 -0.27
N ASP A 52 2.15 -12.48 -0.54
CA ASP A 52 2.22 -13.56 0.45
C ASP A 52 1.31 -13.35 1.68
N LEU A 53 0.12 -12.76 1.46
CA LEU A 53 -0.93 -12.72 2.48
C LEU A 53 -1.74 -14.02 2.44
N SER A 54 -1.81 -14.69 3.58
CA SER A 54 -2.68 -15.85 3.80
C SER A 54 -4.03 -15.38 4.34
N PHE A 55 -5.11 -15.82 3.71
CA PHE A 55 -6.49 -15.57 4.12
C PHE A 55 -7.32 -16.81 3.80
N VAL A 56 -8.43 -16.99 4.52
CA VAL A 56 -9.32 -18.15 4.43
C VAL A 56 -10.51 -17.86 3.52
N GLU A 57 -11.10 -16.67 3.65
CA GLU A 57 -12.37 -16.29 3.01
C GLU A 57 -12.24 -15.00 2.20
N SER A 58 -11.65 -13.94 2.77
CA SER A 58 -11.62 -12.65 2.09
C SER A 58 -10.42 -11.76 2.45
N ILE A 59 -10.08 -10.88 1.51
CA ILE A 59 -9.18 -9.75 1.72
C ILE A 59 -9.95 -8.47 1.37
N VAL A 60 -9.92 -7.50 2.28
CA VAL A 60 -10.42 -6.15 2.03
C VAL A 60 -9.27 -5.16 2.11
N LEU A 61 -9.10 -4.38 1.04
CA LEU A 61 -8.11 -3.32 0.93
C LEU A 61 -8.82 -1.97 0.90
N SER A 62 -8.46 -1.10 1.84
CA SER A 62 -9.01 0.26 1.91
C SER A 62 -7.87 1.28 1.88
N VAL A 63 -7.92 2.16 0.88
CA VAL A 63 -7.00 3.28 0.75
C VAL A 63 -7.80 4.56 0.97
N LYS A 64 -7.38 5.37 1.94
CA LYS A 64 -8.01 6.66 2.22
C LYS A 64 -7.01 7.78 1.99
N ASN A 65 -7.35 8.67 1.06
CA ASN A 65 -6.60 9.90 0.91
C ASN A 65 -6.92 10.85 2.08
N ASN A 66 -6.07 10.81 3.11
CA ASN A 66 -6.14 11.75 4.24
C ASN A 66 -5.40 13.06 3.96
N THR A 67 -4.87 13.24 2.76
CA THR A 67 -4.20 14.48 2.36
C THR A 67 -5.21 15.39 1.67
N GLY A 68 -5.07 16.71 1.84
CA GLY A 68 -5.89 17.68 1.10
C GLY A 68 -5.51 17.82 -0.38
N ALA A 69 -4.54 17.05 -0.87
CA ALA A 69 -4.06 17.07 -2.25
C ALA A 69 -4.53 15.83 -3.00
N SER A 70 -4.61 15.92 -4.34
CA SER A 70 -4.91 14.76 -5.18
C SER A 70 -3.79 13.73 -5.13
N ILE A 71 -4.15 12.45 -5.08
CA ILE A 71 -3.20 11.32 -5.10
C ILE A 71 -3.68 10.31 -6.14
N THR A 72 -2.75 9.84 -6.99
CA THR A 72 -3.03 8.80 -7.99
C THR A 72 -2.36 7.49 -7.58
N PHE A 73 -3.13 6.39 -7.62
CA PHE A 73 -2.61 5.03 -7.49
C PHE A 73 -2.69 4.37 -8.87
N GLU A 74 -1.56 4.13 -9.52
CA GLU A 74 -1.58 3.62 -10.89
C GLU A 74 -1.98 2.16 -10.99
N CYS A 75 -1.57 1.35 -10.02
CA CYS A 75 -1.84 -0.08 -10.06
C CYS A 75 -2.04 -0.67 -8.67
N LEU A 76 -3.12 -1.42 -8.50
CA LEU A 76 -3.33 -2.32 -7.38
C LEU A 76 -3.08 -3.75 -7.87
N PHE A 77 -1.92 -4.32 -7.55
CA PHE A 77 -1.60 -5.71 -7.87
C PHE A 77 -1.78 -6.58 -6.64
N ALA A 78 -2.71 -7.51 -6.70
CA ALA A 78 -2.84 -8.58 -5.73
C ALA A 78 -2.44 -9.90 -6.39
N LYS A 79 -1.34 -10.50 -5.94
CA LYS A 79 -0.91 -11.83 -6.39
C LYS A 79 -1.11 -12.82 -5.25
N TYR A 80 -1.99 -13.78 -5.48
CA TYR A 80 -2.30 -14.84 -4.52
C TYR A 80 -1.51 -16.10 -4.87
N ARG A 81 -0.94 -16.74 -3.85
CA ARG A 81 -0.51 -18.14 -3.95
C ARG A 81 -1.52 -18.97 -3.15
N LYS A 82 -2.14 -19.93 -3.85
CA LYS A 82 -2.95 -20.98 -3.24
C LYS A 82 -2.06 -21.93 -2.44
#